data_AF-A0A1T4W5G6-F1
#
_entry.id   AF-A0A1T4W5G6-F1
#
_cell.length_a   1.000
_cell.length_b   1.000
_cell.length_c   1.000
_cell.angle_alpha   90.00
_cell.angle_beta   90.00
_cell.angle_gamma   90.00
#
_symmetry.space_group_name_H-M   'P 1'
#
loop_
_entity.id
_entity.type
_entity.pdbx_description
1 polymer ?
#
loop_
_entity_poly.entity_id
_entity_poly.type
_entity_poly.pdbx_seq_one_letter_code
_entity_poly.pdbx_strand_id
1 'polypeptide(L)'
;MEALTQFLTSFLPDDWVTLIMILLKIVLIVIPVILFAAYTTYAERKIIGFMQVRLGPNRVGPLGLLQPIADTCKLIFKEVVIPTHSNRFLFLIAPLLAMAPALTAWAVIPFSENMILANINAGLLFLLALSSLGVYGIIIAG
;
A
#
# COMPACT_ATOMS: atom_id res chain seq x y z
N MET A 1 -11.14 4.27 19.40
CA MET A 1 -10.48 2.96 19.66
C MET A 1 -10.72 2.49 21.08
N GLU A 2 -10.71 3.38 22.09
CA GLU A 2 -10.87 3.00 23.49
C GLU A 2 -12.22 2.31 23.83
N ALA A 3 -13.32 2.80 23.25
CA ALA A 3 -14.62 2.13 23.39
C ALA A 3 -14.64 0.73 22.72
N LEU A 4 -13.87 0.54 21.65
CA LEU A 4 -13.78 -0.74 20.94
C LEU A 4 -12.91 -1.74 21.73
N THR A 5 -11.80 -1.28 22.31
CA THR A 5 -10.97 -2.11 23.17
C THR A 5 -11.73 -2.56 24.41
N GLN A 6 -12.46 -1.65 25.05
CA GLN A 6 -13.23 -1.97 26.25
C GLN A 6 -14.39 -2.95 25.98
N PHE A 7 -14.99 -2.87 24.78
CA PHE A 7 -15.98 -3.84 24.32
C PHE A 7 -15.37 -5.21 23.97
N LEU A 8 -14.15 -5.25 23.43
CA LEU A 8 -13.51 -6.52 23.05
C LEU A 8 -12.91 -7.25 24.26
N THR A 9 -12.37 -6.52 25.24
CA THR A 9 -11.85 -7.09 26.50
C THR A 9 -12.92 -7.71 27.39
N SER A 10 -14.21 -7.41 27.15
CA SER A 10 -15.29 -8.06 27.89
C SER A 10 -15.62 -9.46 27.38
N PHE A 11 -15.15 -9.83 26.18
CA PHE A 11 -15.41 -11.14 25.54
C PHE A 11 -14.16 -11.98 25.26
N LEU A 12 -12.97 -11.36 25.19
CA LEU A 12 -11.73 -12.02 24.77
C LEU A 12 -10.57 -11.73 25.75
N PRO A 13 -9.57 -12.62 25.85
CA PRO A 13 -8.34 -12.34 26.58
C PRO A 13 -7.58 -11.14 26.00
N ASP A 14 -6.92 -10.36 26.85
CA ASP A 14 -6.28 -9.10 26.48
C ASP A 14 -5.26 -9.24 25.33
N ASP A 15 -4.51 -10.34 25.29
CA ASP A 15 -3.52 -10.62 24.23
C ASP A 15 -4.17 -10.68 22.83
N TRP A 16 -5.34 -11.29 22.71
CA TRP A 16 -6.05 -11.40 21.44
C TRP A 16 -6.64 -10.05 21.01
N VAL A 17 -7.10 -9.25 21.99
CA VAL A 17 -7.62 -7.91 21.72
C VAL A 17 -6.50 -7.01 21.18
N THR A 18 -5.31 -7.04 21.78
CA THR A 18 -4.18 -6.23 21.28
C THR A 18 -3.79 -6.61 19.86
N LEU A 19 -3.74 -7.90 19.52
CA LEU A 19 -3.40 -8.37 18.18
C LEU A 19 -4.44 -7.92 17.14
N ILE A 20 -5.74 -8.05 17.46
CA ILE A 20 -6.83 -7.59 16.59
C ILE A 20 -6.74 -6.07 16.37
N MET A 21 -6.43 -5.31 17.41
CA MET A 21 -6.28 -3.86 17.32
C MET A 21 -5.10 -3.45 16.44
N ILE A 22 -3.96 -4.14 16.54
CA ILE A 22 -2.80 -3.89 15.68
C ILE A 22 -3.16 -4.18 14.21
N LEU A 23 -3.77 -5.33 13.93
CA LEU A 23 -4.22 -5.68 12.57
C LEU A 23 -5.21 -4.66 12.02
N LEU A 24 -6.17 -4.23 12.82
CA LEU A 24 -7.16 -3.23 12.42
C LEU A 24 -6.50 -1.89 12.07
N LYS A 25 -5.54 -1.44 12.88
CA LYS A 25 -4.76 -0.23 12.57
C LYS A 25 -3.93 -0.38 11.28
N ILE A 26 -3.31 -1.54 11.05
CA ILE A 26 -2.56 -1.81 9.80
C ILE A 26 -3.50 -1.69 8.59
N VAL A 27 -4.65 -2.35 8.64
CA VAL A 27 -5.64 -2.32 7.57
C VAL A 27 -6.15 -0.89 7.33
N LEU A 28 -6.37 -0.12 8.40
CA LEU A 28 -6.79 1.28 8.34
C LEU A 28 -5.76 2.19 7.65
N ILE A 29 -4.46 1.88 7.72
CA ILE A 29 -3.40 2.63 7.02
C ILE A 29 -3.23 2.13 5.59
N VAL A 30 -3.18 0.81 5.38
CA VAL A 30 -2.84 0.23 4.08
C VAL A 30 -3.95 0.46 3.04
N ILE A 31 -5.23 0.34 3.42
CA ILE A 31 -6.34 0.52 2.47
C ILE A 31 -6.33 1.94 1.87
N PRO A 32 -6.32 3.04 2.66
CA PRO A 32 -6.25 4.39 2.12
C PRO A 32 -4.98 4.64 1.29
N VAL A 33 -3.82 4.08 1.68
CA VAL A 33 -2.57 4.26 0.91
C VAL A 33 -2.70 3.62 -0.48
N ILE A 34 -3.24 2.41 -0.58
CA ILE A 34 -3.46 1.74 -1.88
C ILE A 34 -4.48 2.51 -2.71
N LEU A 35 -5.58 2.96 -2.09
CA LEU A 35 -6.59 3.77 -2.78
C LEU A 35 -6.01 5.09 -3.27
N PHE A 36 -5.20 5.77 -2.45
CA PHE A 36 -4.52 7.00 -2.82
C PHE A 36 -3.61 6.77 -4.02
N ALA A 37 -2.77 5.73 -4.00
CA ALA A 37 -1.92 5.38 -5.13
C ALA A 37 -2.75 5.11 -6.40
N ALA A 38 -3.84 4.35 -6.29
CA ALA A 38 -4.73 4.04 -7.41
C ALA A 38 -5.36 5.29 -8.03
N TYR A 39 -5.90 6.21 -7.21
CA TYR A 39 -6.50 7.45 -7.70
C TYR A 39 -5.48 8.47 -8.20
N THR A 40 -4.26 8.49 -7.66
CA THR A 40 -3.18 9.33 -8.20
C THR A 40 -2.84 8.93 -9.65
N THR A 41 -2.83 7.64 -9.99
CA THR A 41 -2.62 7.22 -11.39
C THR A 41 -3.76 7.64 -12.33
N TYR A 42 -5.00 7.64 -11.85
CA TYR A 42 -6.14 8.19 -12.58
C TYR A 42 -6.01 9.70 -12.78
N ALA A 43 -5.64 10.42 -11.72
CA ALA A 43 -5.44 11.87 -11.74
C ALA A 43 -4.31 12.24 -12.71
N GLU A 44 -3.19 11.52 -12.68
CA GLU A 44 -2.07 11.69 -13.60
C GLU A 44 -2.53 11.57 -15.06
N ARG A 45 -3.24 10.48 -15.41
CA ARG A 45 -3.78 10.29 -16.78
C ARG A 45 -4.71 11.42 -17.21
N LYS A 46 -5.52 11.93 -16.28
CA LYS A 46 -6.49 12.99 -16.54
C LYS A 46 -5.81 14.34 -16.73
N ILE A 47 -4.89 14.70 -15.83
CA ILE A 47 -4.15 15.97 -15.85
C ILE A 47 -3.27 16.06 -17.11
N ILE A 48 -2.51 15.01 -17.42
CA ILE A 48 -1.65 14.98 -18.62
C ILE A 48 -2.52 15.06 -19.89
N GLY A 49 -3.67 14.41 -19.91
CA GLY A 49 -4.63 14.54 -21.01
C GLY A 49 -5.05 15.99 -21.24
N PHE A 50 -5.47 16.68 -20.17
CA PHE A 50 -5.86 18.08 -20.24
C PHE A 50 -4.71 19.00 -20.69
N MET A 51 -3.48 18.77 -20.22
CA MET A 51 -2.30 19.50 -20.70
C MET A 51 -2.07 19.34 -22.21
N GLN A 52 -2.41 18.17 -22.76
CA GLN A 52 -2.25 17.83 -24.16
C GLN A 52 -3.50 18.13 -25.02
N VAL A 53 -4.47 18.88 -24.48
CA VAL A 53 -5.75 19.19 -25.17
C VAL A 53 -6.48 17.92 -25.63
N ARG A 54 -6.38 16.83 -24.85
CA ARG A 54 -7.17 15.60 -25.06
C ARG A 54 -7.94 15.26 -23.80
N LEU A 55 -9.14 14.71 -23.97
CA LEU A 55 -9.92 14.23 -22.85
C LEU A 55 -9.23 13.00 -22.24
N GLY A 56 -8.99 13.03 -20.94
CA GLY A 56 -8.54 11.88 -20.16
C GLY A 56 -9.61 10.78 -20.04
N PRO A 57 -9.42 9.80 -19.15
CA PRO A 57 -10.37 8.70 -18.97
C PRO A 57 -11.79 9.20 -18.68
N ASN A 58 -12.77 8.86 -19.53
CA ASN A 58 -14.16 9.33 -19.41
C ASN A 58 -15.21 8.22 -19.66
N ARG A 59 -14.80 6.95 -19.73
CA ARG A 59 -15.68 5.84 -20.16
C ARG A 59 -16.09 4.88 -19.05
N VAL A 60 -15.20 4.61 -18.09
CA VAL A 60 -15.45 3.62 -17.03
C VAL A 60 -16.07 4.32 -15.81
N GLY A 61 -17.40 4.40 -15.77
CA GLY A 61 -18.18 5.11 -14.73
C GLY A 61 -18.30 6.63 -14.96
N PRO A 62 -18.98 7.37 -14.05
CA PRO A 62 -19.09 8.82 -14.16
C PRO A 62 -17.69 9.45 -14.10
N LEU A 63 -17.35 10.24 -15.12
CA LEU A 63 -16.03 10.88 -15.29
C LEU A 63 -14.84 9.91 -15.33
N GLY A 64 -15.04 8.60 -15.51
CA GLY A 64 -13.96 7.61 -15.49
C GLY A 64 -13.47 7.19 -14.09
N LEU A 65 -14.20 7.50 -13.02
CA LEU A 65 -13.77 7.22 -11.64
C LEU A 65 -13.56 5.72 -11.33
N LEU A 66 -14.23 4.83 -12.07
CA LEU A 66 -14.09 3.38 -11.89
C LEU A 66 -12.88 2.81 -12.65
N GLN A 67 -12.10 3.65 -13.35
CA GLN A 67 -10.93 3.22 -14.10
C GLN A 67 -9.88 2.49 -13.23
N PRO A 68 -9.49 2.96 -12.02
CA PRO A 68 -8.50 2.25 -11.21
C PRO A 68 -8.97 0.87 -10.73
N ILE A 69 -10.28 0.71 -10.52
CA ILE A 69 -10.88 -0.58 -10.15
C ILE A 69 -10.81 -1.53 -11.35
N ALA A 70 -11.18 -1.07 -12.54
CA ALA A 70 -11.07 -1.87 -13.76
C ALA A 70 -9.63 -2.29 -14.07
N ASP A 71 -8.66 -1.39 -13.86
CA ASP A 71 -7.24 -1.67 -14.02
C ASP A 71 -6.77 -2.75 -13.02
N THR A 72 -7.22 -2.67 -11.75
CA THR A 72 -6.91 -3.68 -10.73
C THR A 72 -7.50 -5.03 -11.09
N CYS A 73 -8.79 -5.09 -11.46
CA CYS A 73 -9.44 -6.33 -11.90
C CYS A 73 -8.69 -6.96 -13.08
N LYS A 74 -8.32 -6.15 -14.09
CA LYS A 74 -7.53 -6.61 -15.24
C LYS A 74 -6.20 -7.23 -14.83
N LEU A 75 -5.50 -6.64 -13.86
CA LEU A 75 -4.20 -7.13 -13.38
C LEU A 75 -4.33 -8.45 -12.61
N ILE A 76 -5.41 -8.66 -11.86
CA ILE A 76 -5.65 -9.91 -11.12
C ILE A 76 -5.86 -11.09 -12.08
N PHE A 77 -6.58 -10.87 -13.18
CA PHE A 77 -6.80 -11.90 -14.21
C PHE A 77 -5.65 -12.01 -15.21
N LYS A 78 -4.60 -11.21 -15.08
CA LYS A 78 -3.46 -11.24 -15.98
C LYS A 78 -2.64 -12.49 -15.69
N GLU A 79 -2.32 -13.24 -16.75
CA GLU A 79 -1.43 -14.40 -16.66
C GLU A 79 -0.05 -13.99 -16.13
N VAL A 80 0.46 -14.77 -15.17
CA VAL A 80 1.81 -14.59 -14.62
C VAL A 80 2.79 -15.35 -15.50
N VAL A 81 3.54 -14.63 -16.33
CA VAL A 81 4.58 -15.20 -17.19
C VAL A 81 5.92 -15.13 -16.46
N ILE A 82 6.51 -16.30 -16.18
CA ILE A 82 7.86 -16.41 -15.60
C ILE A 82 8.84 -16.71 -16.74
N PRO A 83 9.88 -15.87 -16.96
CA PRO A 83 10.87 -16.12 -18.01
C PRO A 83 11.58 -17.46 -17.84
N THR A 84 11.89 -18.14 -18.95
CA THR A 84 12.60 -19.43 -18.95
C THR A 84 14.05 -19.33 -18.49
N HIS A 85 14.70 -18.18 -18.67
CA HIS A 85 16.09 -17.93 -18.30
C HIS A 85 16.24 -17.07 -17.02
N SER A 86 15.24 -17.06 -16.13
CA SER A 86 15.34 -16.36 -14.84
C SER A 86 15.39 -17.32 -13.65
N ASN A 87 15.98 -16.83 -12.55
CA ASN A 87 15.86 -17.51 -11.27
C ASN A 87 14.45 -17.30 -10.71
N ARG A 88 13.66 -18.38 -10.65
CA ARG A 88 12.27 -18.36 -10.17
C ARG A 88 12.12 -17.76 -8.76
N PHE A 89 13.07 -18.03 -7.87
CA PHE A 89 13.02 -17.55 -6.49
C PHE A 89 13.20 -16.03 -6.42
N LEU A 90 14.23 -15.50 -7.07
CA LEU A 90 14.51 -14.07 -7.09
C LEU A 90 13.41 -13.29 -7.82
N PHE A 91 12.87 -13.83 -8.92
CA PHE A 91 11.81 -13.19 -9.68
C PHE A 91 10.50 -13.03 -8.87
N LEU A 92 10.16 -14.01 -8.02
CA LEU A 92 8.95 -13.93 -7.19
C LEU A 92 9.12 -13.04 -5.95
N ILE A 93 10.33 -12.99 -5.39
CA ILE A 93 10.61 -12.23 -4.16
C ILE A 93 10.94 -10.76 -4.45
N ALA A 94 11.49 -10.46 -5.62
CA ALA A 94 11.87 -9.09 -5.99
C ALA A 94 10.71 -8.08 -5.88
N PRO A 95 9.48 -8.35 -6.39
CA PRO A 95 8.34 -7.45 -6.22
C PRO A 95 7.97 -7.24 -4.75
N LEU A 96 8.09 -8.27 -3.92
CA LEU A 96 7.82 -8.19 -2.48
C LEU A 96 8.86 -7.30 -1.77
N LEU A 97 10.14 -7.44 -2.11
CA LEU A 97 11.23 -6.63 -1.55
C LEU A 97 11.16 -5.16 -1.98
N ALA A 98 10.61 -4.87 -3.15
CA ALA A 98 10.36 -3.50 -3.58
C ALA A 98 9.13 -2.88 -2.88
N MET A 99 8.06 -3.65 -2.69
CA MET A 99 6.80 -3.14 -2.15
C MET A 99 6.76 -3.07 -0.63
N ALA A 100 7.40 -4.02 0.07
CA ALA A 100 7.35 -4.09 1.53
C ALA A 100 7.92 -2.82 2.20
N PRO A 101 9.13 -2.32 1.85
CA PRO A 101 9.67 -1.10 2.46
C PRO A 101 8.79 0.13 2.21
N ALA A 102 8.16 0.23 1.03
CA ALA A 102 7.29 1.34 0.68
C ALA A 102 6.02 1.38 1.56
N LEU A 103 5.43 0.22 1.87
CA LEU A 103 4.26 0.13 2.75
C LEU A 103 4.64 0.29 4.23
N THR A 104 5.76 -0.29 4.67
CA THR A 104 6.20 -0.21 6.06
C THR A 104 6.64 1.20 6.46
N ALA A 105 7.13 2.02 5.52
CA ALA A 105 7.51 3.40 5.78
C ALA A 105 6.33 4.24 6.37
N TRP A 106 5.09 3.91 6.01
CA TRP A 106 3.90 4.60 6.53
C TRP A 106 3.56 4.26 7.99
N ALA A 107 4.17 3.22 8.58
CA ALA A 107 3.88 2.81 9.95
C ALA A 107 4.37 3.81 11.02
N VAL A 108 5.37 4.62 10.67
CA VAL A 108 6.04 5.56 11.61
C VAL A 108 5.47 6.97 11.52
N ILE A 109 4.74 7.29 10.45
CA ILE A 109 4.19 8.64 10.24
C ILE A 109 3.00 8.85 11.18
N PRO A 110 3.02 9.88 12.04
CA PRO A 110 1.91 10.17 12.94
C PRO A 110 0.75 10.83 12.18
N PHE A 111 -0.43 10.22 12.22
CA PHE A 111 -1.65 10.80 11.62
C PHE A 111 -2.50 11.59 12.62
N SER A 112 -2.37 11.29 13.91
CA SER A 112 -3.05 11.94 15.05
C SER A 112 -2.31 11.57 16.34
N GLU A 113 -2.53 12.33 17.43
CA GLU A 113 -1.93 12.09 18.76
C GLU A 113 -2.06 10.63 19.22
N ASN A 114 -3.19 9.97 18.91
CA ASN A 114 -3.48 8.57 19.28
C ASN A 114 -3.42 7.59 18.09
N MET A 115 -3.05 8.04 16.89
CA MET A 115 -3.03 7.23 15.66
C MET A 115 -1.61 7.09 15.10
N ILE A 116 -0.75 6.51 15.92
CA ILE A 116 0.60 6.06 15.54
C ILE A 116 0.62 4.54 15.63
N LEU A 117 1.10 3.86 14.58
CA LEU A 117 1.17 2.41 14.56
C LEU A 117 2.33 1.89 15.41
N ALA A 118 3.51 2.47 15.21
CA ALA A 118 4.72 2.20 15.99
C ALA A 118 5.42 3.53 16.31
N ASN A 119 5.41 3.93 17.59
CA ASN A 119 6.19 5.07 18.04
C ASN A 119 7.64 4.60 18.26
N ILE A 120 8.49 4.87 17.27
CA ILE A 120 9.92 4.51 17.29
C ILE A 120 10.71 5.77 17.61
N ASN A 121 11.50 5.74 18.69
CA ASN A 121 12.37 6.86 19.08
C ASN A 121 13.31 7.32 17.95
N ALA A 122 13.71 6.38 17.07
CA ALA A 122 14.57 6.59 15.91
C ALA A 122 13.81 6.53 14.56
N GLY A 123 12.62 7.14 14.48
CA GLY A 123 11.77 7.07 13.29
C GLY A 123 12.43 7.55 11.98
N LEU A 124 13.27 8.60 12.04
CA LEU A 124 14.00 9.08 10.86
C LEU A 124 15.03 8.06 10.34
N LEU A 125 15.80 7.45 11.25
CA LEU A 125 16.76 6.39 10.91
C LEU A 125 16.05 5.18 10.30
N PHE A 126 14.87 4.85 10.81
CA PHE A 126 14.04 3.78 10.24
C PHE A 126 13.61 4.08 8.80
N LEU A 127 13.15 5.30 8.51
CA LEU A 127 12.78 5.70 7.15
C LEU A 127 13.98 5.67 6.19
N LEU A 128 15.16 6.11 6.64
CA LEU A 128 16.39 6.04 5.86
C LEU A 128 16.86 4.60 5.61
N ALA A 129 16.72 3.71 6.59
CA ALA A 129 17.02 2.30 6.42
C ALA A 129 16.07 1.66 5.40
N LEU A 130 14.77 1.93 5.49
CA LEU A 130 13.78 1.41 4.53
C LEU A 130 13.98 1.95 3.11
N SER A 131 14.35 3.22 2.95
CA SER A 131 14.63 3.77 1.61
C SER A 131 15.83 3.07 0.96
N SER A 132 16.87 2.75 1.74
CA SER A 132 18.01 1.96 1.24
C SER A 132 17.61 0.53 0.87
N LEU A 133 16.71 -0.10 1.64
CA LEU A 133 16.20 -1.45 1.36
C LEU A 133 15.38 -1.51 0.08
N GLY A 134 14.61 -0.46 -0.23
CA GLY A 134 13.82 -0.39 -1.47
C GLY A 134 14.66 -0.50 -2.74
N VAL A 135 15.90 0.01 -2.73
CA VAL A 135 16.82 -0.08 -3.87
C VAL A 135 17.24 -1.52 -4.16
N TYR A 136 17.43 -2.35 -3.12
CA TYR A 136 17.75 -3.76 -3.32
C TYR A 136 16.63 -4.53 -4.03
N GLY A 137 15.37 -4.21 -3.74
CA GLY A 137 14.23 -4.80 -4.45
C GLY A 137 14.28 -4.52 -5.96
N ILE A 138 14.68 -3.30 -6.34
CA ILE A 138 14.82 -2.88 -7.76
C ILE A 138 16.00 -3.59 -8.42
N ILE A 139 17.16 -3.68 -7.74
CA ILE A 139 18.37 -4.32 -8.29
C ILE A 139 18.14 -5.82 -8.51
N ILE A 140 17.41 -6.49 -7.62
CA ILE A 140 17.12 -7.93 -7.76
C ILE A 140 16.04 -8.18 -8.83
N ALA A 141 15.17 -7.20 -9.09
CA ALA A 141 14.14 -7.28 -10.12
C ALA A 141 14.68 -7.10 -11.55
N GLY A 142 15.76 -6.32 -11.71
CA GLY A 142 16.42 -6.05 -12.99
C GLY A 142 17.31 -7.19 -13.45
#